data_AF-A0A529N294-F1
#
_entry.id   AF-A0A529N294-F1
#
_cell.length_a   1.000
_cell.length_b   1.000
_cell.length_c   1.000
_cell.angle_alpha   90.00
_cell.angle_beta   90.00
_cell.angle_gamma   90.00
#
_symmetry.space_group_name_H-M   'P 1'
#
loop_
_entity.id
_entity.type
_entity.pdbx_description
1 polymer ?
#
loop_
_entity_poly.entity_id
_entity_poly.type
_entity_poly.pdbx_seq_one_letter_code
_entity_poly.pdbx_strand_id
1 'polypeptide(L)'
;YDVNRDGFVIAGGAGVLVLEELEHAKARGAKIYAEIVGYGATSDGYDMVAPSGEGAVRCMRQALSTVSTPVDYINTHGTSTPVGDSKEMGAIREVFGDKMPFITSTKSLTGHSLGAAGVQESIYSILMMQGGFIGESAHI
;
A
#
# COMPACT_ATOMS: atom_id res chain seq x y z
N TYR A 1 -2.41 13.18 5.10
CA TYR A 1 -2.80 13.11 6.52
C TYR A 1 -2.78 14.45 7.25
N ASP A 2 -2.10 15.47 6.71
CA ASP A 2 -2.15 16.84 7.26
C ASP A 2 -3.57 17.37 7.45
N VAL A 3 -3.71 18.29 8.41
CA VAL A 3 -4.97 18.96 8.74
C VAL A 3 -5.46 19.87 7.61
N ASN A 4 -4.56 20.38 6.77
CA ASN A 4 -4.87 21.26 5.64
C ASN A 4 -4.89 20.55 4.29
N ARG A 5 -4.87 19.21 4.27
CA ARG A 5 -4.91 18.42 3.03
C ARG A 5 -6.15 18.75 2.18
N ASP A 6 -5.95 18.92 0.88
CA ASP A 6 -6.99 19.36 -0.06
C ASP A 6 -7.00 18.57 -1.39
N GLY A 7 -6.15 17.57 -1.53
CA GLY A 7 -6.05 16.71 -2.70
C GLY A 7 -4.63 16.23 -2.98
N PHE A 8 -4.46 15.55 -4.12
CA PHE A 8 -3.17 15.05 -4.57
C PHE A 8 -2.57 15.92 -5.69
N VAL A 9 -1.25 15.85 -5.82
CA VAL A 9 -0.52 16.39 -6.97
C VAL A 9 -0.29 15.27 -7.99
N ILE A 10 -0.62 15.52 -9.25
CA ILE A 10 -0.42 14.55 -10.34
C ILE A 10 1.08 14.35 -10.59
N ALA A 11 1.48 13.10 -10.78
CA ALA A 11 2.83 12.73 -11.21
C ALA A 11 2.78 11.81 -12.44
N GLY A 12 3.95 11.57 -13.02
CA GLY A 12 4.12 10.65 -14.15
C GLY A 12 5.22 9.63 -13.84
N GLY A 13 5.17 8.50 -14.55
CA GLY A 13 6.23 7.51 -14.51
C GLY A 13 5.73 6.12 -14.88
N ALA A 14 6.64 5.15 -14.80
CA ALA A 14 6.37 3.75 -15.08
C ALA A 14 7.20 2.86 -14.17
N GLY A 15 6.82 1.58 -14.08
CA GLY A 15 7.55 0.55 -13.37
C GLY A 15 7.08 -0.82 -13.83
N VAL A 16 7.93 -1.83 -13.67
CA VAL A 16 7.59 -3.22 -13.98
C VAL A 16 8.12 -4.11 -12.87
N LEU A 17 7.27 -5.02 -12.40
CA LEU A 17 7.66 -6.15 -11.58
C LEU A 17 7.39 -7.42 -12.37
N VAL A 18 8.32 -8.37 -12.33
CA VAL A 18 8.17 -9.70 -12.93
C VAL A 18 7.90 -10.67 -11.80
N LEU A 19 6.75 -11.33 -11.86
CA LEU A 19 6.36 -12.34 -10.89
C LEU A 19 6.64 -13.73 -11.42
N GLU A 20 7.01 -14.63 -10.53
CA GLU A 20 7.34 -16.01 -10.83
C GLU A 20 6.94 -16.87 -9.62
N GLU A 21 6.61 -18.13 -9.87
CA GLU A 21 6.37 -19.10 -8.80
C GLU A 21 7.67 -19.33 -8.00
N LEU A 22 7.54 -19.37 -6.66
CA LEU A 22 8.68 -19.29 -5.74
C LEU A 22 9.64 -20.48 -5.90
N GLU A 23 9.11 -21.70 -5.99
CA GLU A 23 9.94 -22.90 -6.08
C GLU A 23 10.62 -23.00 -7.45
N HIS A 24 9.96 -22.57 -8.52
CA HIS A 24 10.55 -22.44 -9.84
C HIS A 24 11.68 -21.40 -9.86
N ALA A 25 11.47 -20.22 -9.27
CA ALA A 25 12.49 -19.19 -9.14
C ALA A 25 13.71 -19.70 -8.34
N LYS A 26 13.50 -20.42 -7.24
CA LYS A 26 14.56 -21.07 -6.45
C LYS A 26 15.31 -22.13 -7.27
N ALA A 27 14.60 -23.01 -7.97
CA ALA A 27 15.19 -24.12 -8.72
C ALA A 27 16.15 -23.63 -9.83
N ARG A 28 15.84 -22.51 -10.48
CA ARG A 28 16.72 -21.90 -11.49
C ARG A 28 17.75 -20.91 -10.92
N GLY A 29 17.82 -20.72 -9.60
CA GLY A 29 18.74 -19.79 -8.95
C GLY A 29 18.46 -18.31 -9.27
N ALA A 30 17.18 -17.94 -9.45
CA ALA A 30 16.79 -16.57 -9.72
C ALA A 30 17.10 -15.65 -8.53
N LYS A 31 17.44 -14.39 -8.80
CA LYS A 31 17.47 -13.36 -7.76
C LYS A 31 16.04 -13.00 -7.37
N ILE A 32 15.67 -13.30 -6.13
CA ILE A 32 14.37 -12.97 -5.55
C ILE A 32 14.52 -11.67 -4.74
N TYR A 33 13.67 -10.69 -5.03
CA TYR A 33 13.70 -9.39 -4.34
C TYR A 33 12.78 -9.36 -3.12
N ALA A 34 11.60 -9.97 -3.26
CA ALA A 34 10.54 -10.07 -2.26
C ALA A 34 9.60 -11.22 -2.64
N GLU A 35 8.76 -11.63 -1.70
CA GLU A 35 7.70 -12.63 -1.91
C GLU A 35 6.34 -11.96 -1.70
N ILE A 36 5.37 -12.28 -2.56
CA ILE A 36 3.97 -11.90 -2.35
C ILE A 36 3.30 -13.04 -1.57
N VAL A 37 3.04 -12.80 -0.29
CA VAL A 37 2.50 -13.81 0.64
C VAL A 37 0.98 -13.79 0.78
N GLY A 38 0.31 -12.77 0.21
CA GLY A 38 -1.13 -12.61 0.24
C GLY A 38 -1.59 -11.43 -0.63
N TYR A 39 -2.83 -11.48 -1.11
CA TYR A 39 -3.45 -10.38 -1.88
C TYR A 39 -4.95 -10.31 -1.64
N GLY A 40 -5.52 -9.12 -1.80
CA GLY A 40 -6.96 -8.88 -1.77
C GLY A 40 -7.35 -7.90 -2.87
N ALA A 41 -8.53 -8.08 -3.44
CA ALA A 41 -9.08 -7.16 -4.43
C ALA A 41 -10.60 -7.14 -4.29
N THR A 42 -11.14 -5.96 -4.04
CA THR A 42 -12.58 -5.74 -3.82
C THR A 42 -13.07 -4.56 -4.64
N SER A 43 -14.40 -4.45 -4.77
CA SER A 43 -15.07 -3.25 -5.26
C SER A 43 -15.97 -2.70 -4.16
N ASP A 44 -15.99 -1.37 -4.02
CA ASP A 44 -16.84 -0.69 -3.04
C ASP A 44 -18.32 -0.78 -3.41
N GLY A 45 -18.66 -0.65 -4.70
CA GLY A 45 -20.01 -0.88 -5.24
C GLY A 45 -21.15 0.02 -4.71
N TYR A 46 -20.87 0.91 -3.76
CA TYR A 46 -21.85 1.77 -3.10
C TYR A 46 -21.95 3.17 -3.74
N ASP A 47 -20.81 3.81 -4.01
CA ASP A 47 -20.71 5.11 -4.66
C ASP A 47 -19.66 5.05 -5.79
N MET A 48 -19.80 5.89 -6.80
CA MET A 48 -18.90 5.92 -7.96
C MET A 48 -17.49 6.45 -7.63
N VAL A 49 -17.37 7.34 -6.65
CA VAL A 49 -16.11 8.06 -6.36
C VAL A 49 -15.80 8.07 -4.86
N ALA A 50 -16.81 8.14 -3.99
CA ALA A 50 -16.60 8.21 -2.56
C ALA A 50 -16.21 6.83 -1.99
N PRO A 51 -15.07 6.71 -1.27
CA PRO A 51 -14.66 5.44 -0.71
C PRO A 51 -15.55 5.04 0.47
N SER A 52 -15.93 3.76 0.53
CA SER A 52 -16.80 3.22 1.57
C SER A 52 -16.07 3.10 2.92
N GLY A 53 -14.78 2.74 2.88
CA GLY A 53 -13.97 2.27 4.01
C GLY A 53 -14.14 0.77 4.29
N GLU A 54 -15.36 0.25 4.19
CA GLU A 54 -15.67 -1.17 4.37
C GLU A 54 -14.96 -2.05 3.34
N GLY A 55 -14.92 -1.62 2.07
CA GLY A 55 -14.20 -2.35 1.03
C GLY A 55 -12.71 -2.46 1.32
N ALA A 56 -12.09 -1.40 1.87
CA ALA A 56 -10.70 -1.43 2.30
C ALA A 56 -10.48 -2.43 3.45
N VAL A 57 -11.40 -2.49 4.43
CA VAL A 57 -11.35 -3.49 5.51
C VAL A 57 -11.43 -4.91 4.94
N ARG A 58 -12.39 -5.19 4.06
CA ARG A 58 -12.51 -6.52 3.42
C ARG A 58 -11.27 -6.87 2.61
N CYS A 59 -10.75 -5.94 1.82
CA CYS A 59 -9.55 -6.13 1.02
C CYS A 59 -8.35 -6.51 1.88
N MET A 60 -8.11 -5.76 2.97
CA MET A 60 -7.01 -6.08 3.90
C MET A 60 -7.21 -7.43 4.60
N ARG A 61 -8.43 -7.76 5.06
CA ARG A 61 -8.72 -9.07 5.68
C ARG A 61 -8.51 -10.23 4.70
N GLN A 62 -8.86 -10.06 3.42
CA GLN A 62 -8.57 -11.05 2.38
C GLN A 62 -7.06 -11.25 2.19
N ALA A 63 -6.32 -10.14 2.04
CA ALA A 63 -4.86 -10.18 1.87
C ALA A 63 -4.15 -10.85 3.06
N LEU A 64 -4.66 -10.65 4.27
CA LEU A 64 -4.10 -11.22 5.50
C LEU A 64 -4.54 -12.66 5.78
N SER A 65 -5.53 -13.21 5.05
CA SER A 65 -6.11 -14.53 5.36
C SER A 65 -5.13 -15.70 5.29
N THR A 66 -4.03 -15.54 4.53
CA THR A 66 -2.96 -16.54 4.37
C THR A 66 -1.65 -16.13 5.07
N VAL A 67 -1.63 -14.96 5.74
CA VAL A 67 -0.43 -14.38 6.33
C VAL A 67 -0.44 -14.61 7.84
N SER A 68 0.59 -15.28 8.36
CA SER A 68 0.72 -15.60 9.79
C SER A 68 1.70 -14.68 10.53
N THR A 69 2.52 -13.93 9.80
CA THR A 69 3.49 -12.98 10.36
C THR A 69 2.86 -11.62 10.62
N PRO A 70 3.29 -10.90 11.67
CA PRO A 70 2.90 -9.50 11.86
C PRO A 70 3.25 -8.62 10.66
N VAL A 71 2.48 -7.55 10.46
CA VAL A 71 2.79 -6.49 9.49
C VAL A 71 3.52 -5.37 10.21
N ASP A 72 4.74 -5.08 9.79
CA ASP A 72 5.56 -4.03 10.42
C ASP A 72 5.32 -2.64 9.80
N TYR A 73 4.96 -2.60 8.52
CA TYR A 73 4.85 -1.36 7.74
C TYR A 73 3.71 -1.41 6.72
N ILE A 74 2.99 -0.30 6.57
CA ILE A 74 2.00 -0.06 5.51
C ILE A 74 2.40 1.19 4.74
N ASN A 75 2.65 1.03 3.43
CA ASN A 75 2.62 2.15 2.50
C ASN A 75 1.17 2.40 2.08
N THR A 76 0.60 3.51 2.52
CA THR A 76 -0.81 3.81 2.28
C THR A 76 -1.06 4.40 0.90
N HIS A 77 -2.32 4.31 0.46
CA HIS A 77 -2.78 5.03 -0.72
C HIS A 77 -2.65 6.54 -0.51
N GLY A 78 -3.07 7.09 0.62
CA GLY A 78 -2.66 8.43 1.09
C GLY A 78 -2.70 9.53 0.03
N THR A 79 -3.85 9.72 -0.63
CA THR A 79 -4.00 10.72 -1.72
C THR A 79 -4.25 12.13 -1.21
N SER A 80 -4.17 12.37 0.10
CA SER A 80 -4.35 13.70 0.69
C SER A 80 -5.78 14.25 0.45
N THR A 81 -6.74 13.34 0.19
CA THR A 81 -8.15 13.71 0.06
C THR A 81 -8.82 13.68 1.44
N PRO A 82 -9.64 14.69 1.82
CA PRO A 82 -10.22 14.75 3.15
C PRO A 82 -11.00 13.49 3.55
N VAL A 83 -11.85 12.99 2.65
CA VAL A 83 -12.67 11.79 2.85
C VAL A 83 -11.83 10.52 2.73
N GLY A 84 -10.98 10.41 1.70
CA GLY A 84 -10.21 9.20 1.44
C GLY A 84 -9.22 8.86 2.55
N ASP A 85 -8.41 9.83 2.98
CA ASP A 85 -7.44 9.62 4.06
C ASP A 85 -8.13 9.21 5.37
N SER A 86 -9.30 9.79 5.68
CA SER A 86 -10.07 9.46 6.89
C SER A 86 -10.62 8.03 6.83
N LYS A 87 -11.18 7.63 5.68
CA LYS A 87 -11.71 6.27 5.45
C LYS A 87 -10.61 5.22 5.47
N GLU A 88 -9.48 5.50 4.84
CA GLU A 88 -8.31 4.63 4.84
C GLU A 88 -7.78 4.40 6.27
N MET A 89 -7.55 5.47 7.03
CA MET A 89 -7.08 5.34 8.41
C MET A 89 -8.10 4.64 9.31
N GLY A 90 -9.40 4.87 9.10
CA GLY A 90 -10.45 4.14 9.81
C GLY A 90 -10.40 2.64 9.53
N ALA A 91 -10.26 2.25 8.26
CA ALA A 91 -10.17 0.84 7.86
C ALA A 91 -8.92 0.16 8.44
N ILE A 92 -7.77 0.83 8.39
CA ILE A 92 -6.52 0.30 8.96
C ILE A 92 -6.67 0.10 10.48
N ARG A 93 -7.25 1.07 11.21
CA ARG A 93 -7.53 0.91 12.65
C ARG A 93 -8.47 -0.25 12.95
N GLU A 94 -9.48 -0.47 12.12
CA GLU A 94 -10.38 -1.61 12.31
C GLU A 94 -9.67 -2.97 12.14
N VAL A 95 -8.73 -3.07 11.19
CA VAL A 95 -8.02 -4.32 10.91
C VAL A 95 -6.91 -4.61 11.91
N PHE A 96 -6.12 -3.59 12.28
CA PHE A 96 -4.92 -3.77 13.09
C PHE A 96 -5.09 -3.45 14.57
N GLY A 97 -6.14 -2.71 14.95
CA GLY A 97 -6.42 -2.35 16.34
C GLY A 97 -5.22 -1.70 17.03
N ASP A 98 -4.87 -2.20 18.21
CA ASP A 98 -3.76 -1.71 19.03
C ASP A 98 -2.38 -2.07 18.48
N LYS A 99 -2.28 -3.07 17.59
CA LYS A 99 -1.03 -3.52 16.97
C LYS A 99 -0.81 -2.82 15.63
N MET A 100 -0.83 -1.50 15.67
CA MET A 100 -0.73 -0.66 14.48
C MET A 100 0.68 -0.74 13.85
N PRO A 101 0.80 -1.09 12.56
CA PRO A 101 2.08 -1.01 11.84
C PRO A 101 2.56 0.44 11.70
N PHE A 102 3.83 0.63 11.35
CA PHE A 102 4.29 1.94 10.89
C PHE A 102 3.56 2.32 9.61
N ILE A 103 3.13 3.58 9.50
CA ILE A 103 2.34 4.07 8.37
C ILE A 103 3.04 5.27 7.75
N THR A 104 3.29 5.20 6.45
CA THR A 104 3.73 6.35 5.65
C THR A 104 3.07 6.30 4.28
N SER A 105 3.14 7.40 3.52
CA SER A 105 2.78 7.40 2.11
C SER A 105 3.91 7.99 1.28
N THR A 106 4.47 7.20 0.37
CA THR A 106 5.50 7.69 -0.56
C THR A 106 4.98 8.77 -1.51
N LYS A 107 3.64 8.88 -1.71
CA LYS A 107 3.03 9.92 -2.56
C LYS A 107 3.33 11.34 -2.08
N SER A 108 3.63 11.51 -0.79
CA SER A 108 4.09 12.79 -0.25
C SER A 108 5.42 13.27 -0.86
N LEU A 109 6.25 12.34 -1.33
CA LEU A 109 7.55 12.61 -1.96
C LEU A 109 7.48 12.51 -3.49
N THR A 110 6.58 11.69 -4.02
CA THR A 110 6.57 11.32 -5.45
C THR A 110 5.39 11.85 -6.23
N GLY A 111 4.36 12.38 -5.56
CA GLY A 111 3.06 12.66 -6.17
C GLY A 111 2.30 11.39 -6.56
N HIS A 112 1.14 11.56 -7.21
CA HIS A 112 0.26 10.46 -7.60
C HIS A 112 0.34 10.15 -9.10
N SER A 113 1.06 9.08 -9.44
CA SER A 113 1.26 8.61 -10.83
C SER A 113 0.10 7.79 -11.41
N LEU A 114 -1.11 7.93 -10.84
CA LEU A 114 -2.33 7.24 -11.27
C LEU A 114 -2.10 5.73 -11.44
N GLY A 115 -2.23 5.19 -12.66
CA GLY A 115 -2.08 3.77 -12.97
C GLY A 115 -0.69 3.19 -12.65
N ALA A 116 0.35 4.03 -12.56
CA ALA A 116 1.70 3.58 -12.19
C ALA A 116 1.95 3.56 -10.67
N ALA A 117 1.05 4.12 -9.85
CA ALA A 117 1.26 4.27 -8.42
C ALA A 117 1.54 2.93 -7.73
N GLY A 118 0.72 1.89 -8.01
CA GLY A 118 0.86 0.59 -7.37
C GLY A 118 2.23 -0.07 -7.59
N VAL A 119 2.76 -0.02 -8.81
CA VAL A 119 4.06 -0.63 -9.11
C VAL A 119 5.22 0.19 -8.55
N GLN A 120 5.15 1.51 -8.61
CA GLN A 120 6.18 2.39 -8.03
C GLN A 120 6.27 2.21 -6.51
N GLU A 121 5.12 2.24 -5.84
CA GLU A 121 5.00 2.09 -4.39
C GLU A 121 5.47 0.72 -3.90
N SER A 122 5.16 -0.33 -4.67
CA SER A 122 5.69 -1.68 -4.42
C SER A 122 7.21 -1.71 -4.53
N ILE A 123 7.80 -1.10 -5.57
CA ILE A 123 9.26 -1.03 -5.74
C ILE A 123 9.90 -0.27 -4.58
N TYR A 124 9.37 0.90 -4.18
CA TYR A 124 9.90 1.65 -3.04
C TYR A 124 9.82 0.86 -1.75
N SER A 125 8.71 0.16 -1.51
CA SER A 125 8.52 -0.66 -0.31
C SER A 125 9.48 -1.85 -0.27
N ILE A 126 9.76 -2.49 -1.40
CA ILE A 126 10.76 -3.55 -1.51
C ILE A 126 12.17 -3.01 -1.24
N LEU A 127 12.52 -1.84 -1.78
CA LEU A 127 13.81 -1.21 -1.52
C LEU A 127 13.98 -0.84 -0.04
N MET A 128 12.93 -0.30 0.59
CA MET A 128 12.89 -0.02 2.03
C MET A 128 13.10 -1.29 2.86
N MET A 129 12.39 -2.37 2.52
CA MET A 129 12.53 -3.68 3.17
C MET A 129 13.94 -4.25 3.02
N GLN A 130 14.53 -4.22 1.82
CA GLN A 130 15.90 -4.70 1.58
C GLN A 130 16.96 -3.84 2.26
N GLY A 131 16.70 -2.54 2.40
CA GLY A 131 17.58 -1.59 3.07
C GLY A 131 17.41 -1.52 4.59
N GLY A 132 16.37 -2.14 5.15
CA GLY A 132 16.08 -2.11 6.58
C GLY A 132 15.73 -0.72 7.11
N PHE A 133 15.03 0.09 6.32
CA PHE A 133 14.60 1.45 6.71
C PHE A 133 13.16 1.72 6.28
N ILE A 134 12.52 2.71 6.92
CA ILE A 134 11.23 3.26 6.51
C ILE A 134 11.48 4.71 6.08
N GLY A 135 11.03 5.04 4.87
CA GLY A 135 11.13 6.40 4.33
C GLY A 135 10.21 7.38 5.07
N GLU A 136 10.55 8.66 5.05
CA GLU A 136 9.71 9.70 5.62
C GLU A 136 8.43 9.91 4.79
N SER A 137 7.34 10.29 5.46
CA SER A 137 6.20 10.92 4.79
C SER A 137 6.32 12.43 4.95
N ALA A 138 6.42 13.17 3.85
CA ALA A 138 6.47 14.62 3.90
C ALA A 138 5.06 15.23 4.07
N HIS A 139 5.00 16.52 4.45
CA HIS A 139 3.77 17.32 4.47
C HIS A 139 2.65 16.69 5.33
N ILE A 140 2.99 16.30 6.57
CA ILE A 140 2.05 15.78 7.59
C ILE A 140 1.61 16.91 8.52
#